data_AF-A0A8S1KFN1-F1
#
_entry.id   AF-A0A8S1KFN1-F1
#
_cell.length_a   1.000
_cell.length_b   1.000
_cell.length_c   1.000
_cell.angle_alpha   90.00
_cell.angle_beta   90.00
_cell.angle_gamma   90.00
#
_symmetry.space_group_name_H-M   'P 1'
#
loop_
_entity.id
_entity.type
_entity.pdbx_description
1 polymer ?
#
loop_
_entity_poly.entity_id
_entity_poly.type
_entity_poly.pdbx_seq_one_letter_code
_entity_poly.pdbx_strand_id
1 'polypeptide(L)'
;MIALLLLIGVQGQYLAINGACQKTEYLYKYQDLQFCLTCQKGCKSCCDPQLCNECEDRYRFNSTTSTCIRCPVNCEVCEPDGLFSKCSKCEKGYLKQDDGSCKKCGDNCESCSIADYCSQCSDAFYIEKGICKDCPYGCKSCTQVEEQLFVCDTCIDRYYLVGEQCIKCPTGCLTCDDDFTCTSCEEAYVLKENKLCEFCTPNCKKCSENKCVDCQKGYILTADNQCLGCPDINCISCQLEDITKCTQCETKFYLLNSTCIPCDVNCKQCDSPGRCVECKPGYFIKNGVCMANKIEKCNTQNETTCLKCENGNYIKNGICSECIPNCLSCSGKDQCDQCATAYFFNGFSCQGCGTGCERCVDSNICLKCTYGFYISKGICERCIDGVCQCSIKETMIQNQAHTIIVFILSLLIVS
;
A
#
# COMPACT_ATOMS: atom_id res chain seq x y z
N MET A 1 -36.26 -27.92 -22.10
CA MET A 1 -35.03 -28.38 -22.77
C MET A 1 -34.14 -27.17 -22.93
N ILE A 2 -33.06 -26.94 -22.19
CA ILE A 2 -32.26 -27.77 -21.29
C ILE A 2 -31.88 -26.82 -20.15
N ALA A 3 -32.37 -27.15 -18.95
CA ALA A 3 -31.66 -26.88 -17.72
C ALA A 3 -30.49 -27.86 -17.66
N LEU A 4 -29.45 -27.51 -16.90
CA LEU A 4 -28.23 -28.29 -16.62
C LEU A 4 -27.16 -28.27 -17.71
N LEU A 5 -25.95 -27.93 -17.25
CA LEU A 5 -24.59 -28.00 -17.81
C LEU A 5 -23.99 -26.58 -17.86
N LEU A 6 -23.14 -26.10 -16.95
CA LEU A 6 -22.30 -26.77 -15.96
C LEU A 6 -22.08 -25.79 -14.79
N LEU A 7 -22.66 -26.12 -13.63
CA LEU A 7 -21.99 -25.88 -12.35
C LEU A 7 -20.75 -26.78 -12.34
N ILE A 8 -19.69 -26.31 -12.97
CA ILE A 8 -18.35 -26.55 -12.44
C ILE A 8 -17.84 -25.14 -12.21
N GLY A 9 -18.13 -24.61 -11.02
CA GLY A 9 -17.44 -23.43 -10.54
C GLY A 9 -15.98 -23.78 -10.39
N VAL A 10 -15.23 -23.67 -11.48
CA VAL A 10 -13.78 -23.54 -11.39
C VAL A 10 -13.58 -22.16 -10.76
N GLN A 11 -13.05 -22.12 -9.54
CA GLN A 11 -12.76 -20.86 -8.85
C GLN A 11 -12.02 -19.92 -9.83
N GLY A 12 -12.57 -18.73 -10.09
CA GLY A 12 -11.93 -17.70 -10.92
C GLY A 12 -12.53 -17.40 -12.31
N GLN A 13 -13.78 -17.81 -12.61
CA GLN A 13 -14.49 -17.40 -13.84
C GLN A 13 -15.53 -16.31 -13.58
N TYR A 14 -15.48 -15.20 -14.34
CA TYR A 14 -16.37 -14.05 -14.18
C TYR A 14 -17.00 -13.61 -15.50
N LEU A 15 -18.26 -13.16 -15.46
CA LEU A 15 -18.91 -12.60 -16.65
C LEU A 15 -18.28 -11.26 -17.04
N ALA A 16 -17.91 -11.10 -18.31
CA ALA A 16 -17.42 -9.83 -18.83
C ALA A 16 -18.58 -8.83 -18.98
N ILE A 17 -18.43 -7.61 -18.46
CA ILE A 17 -19.43 -6.55 -18.60
C ILE A 17 -18.99 -5.66 -19.76
N ASN A 18 -19.84 -5.50 -20.78
CA ASN A 18 -19.55 -4.72 -21.99
C ASN A 18 -18.25 -5.14 -22.71
N GLY A 19 -17.89 -6.43 -22.65
CA GLY A 19 -16.68 -6.95 -23.28
C GLY A 19 -15.39 -6.53 -22.59
N ALA A 20 -15.42 -6.06 -21.34
CA ALA A 20 -14.24 -5.77 -20.53
C ALA A 20 -14.30 -6.47 -19.16
N CYS A 21 -13.14 -6.87 -18.64
CA CYS A 21 -13.01 -7.43 -17.29
C CYS A 21 -12.89 -6.27 -16.28
N GLN A 22 -13.74 -6.25 -15.24
CA GLN A 22 -13.78 -5.14 -14.28
C GLN A 22 -12.73 -5.27 -13.15
N LYS A 23 -12.20 -4.11 -12.75
CA LYS A 23 -10.87 -3.83 -12.18
C LYS A 23 -10.58 -4.29 -10.74
N THR A 24 -11.45 -5.07 -10.11
CA THR A 24 -11.28 -5.44 -8.69
C THR A 24 -10.42 -6.69 -8.49
N GLU A 25 -10.22 -7.47 -9.55
CA GLU A 25 -9.32 -8.64 -9.59
C GLU A 25 -8.55 -8.61 -10.92
N TYR A 26 -7.30 -9.08 -10.94
CA TYR A 26 -6.47 -9.12 -12.15
C TYR A 26 -7.02 -10.19 -13.09
N LEU A 27 -7.69 -9.77 -14.16
CA LEU A 27 -8.49 -10.64 -15.03
C LEU A 27 -8.02 -10.60 -16.50
N TYR A 28 -7.97 -11.77 -17.13
CA TYR A 28 -7.72 -12.00 -18.56
C TYR A 28 -9.02 -12.24 -19.33
N LYS A 29 -9.17 -11.60 -20.50
CA LYS A 29 -10.32 -11.79 -21.40
C LYS A 29 -9.97 -12.80 -22.49
N TYR A 30 -10.66 -13.95 -22.50
CA TYR A 30 -10.49 -14.96 -23.54
C TYR A 30 -11.18 -14.51 -24.84
N GLN A 31 -10.47 -14.56 -25.98
CA GLN A 31 -10.89 -13.85 -27.19
C GLN A 31 -12.18 -14.38 -27.86
N ASP A 32 -12.63 -15.60 -27.50
CA ASP A 32 -13.84 -16.22 -28.07
C ASP A 32 -15.01 -16.39 -27.07
N LEU A 33 -14.86 -15.91 -25.84
CA LEU A 33 -15.83 -16.18 -24.76
C LEU A 33 -16.23 -14.92 -24.00
N GLN A 34 -17.50 -14.84 -23.58
CA GLN A 34 -18.06 -13.71 -22.80
C GLN A 34 -17.63 -13.72 -21.31
N PHE A 35 -16.53 -14.41 -20.98
CA PHE A 35 -16.05 -14.54 -19.61
C PHE A 35 -14.57 -14.19 -19.46
N CYS A 36 -14.23 -13.78 -18.25
CA CYS A 36 -12.91 -13.42 -17.78
C CYS A 36 -12.38 -14.50 -16.85
N LEU A 37 -11.08 -14.72 -16.90
CA LEU A 37 -10.36 -15.65 -16.04
C LEU A 37 -9.39 -14.88 -15.16
N THR A 38 -9.20 -15.30 -13.91
CA THR A 38 -8.19 -14.69 -13.04
C THR A 38 -6.79 -15.01 -13.55
N CYS A 39 -5.92 -14.00 -13.53
CA CYS A 39 -4.50 -14.22 -13.65
C CYS A 39 -4.00 -15.13 -12.52
N GLN A 40 -2.93 -15.87 -12.77
CA GLN A 40 -2.19 -16.54 -11.72
C GLN A 40 -1.84 -15.56 -10.58
N LYS A 41 -1.87 -16.05 -9.34
CA LYS A 41 -1.55 -15.28 -8.15
C LYS A 41 -0.19 -14.56 -8.26
N GLY A 42 -0.16 -13.29 -7.86
CA GLY A 42 1.03 -12.46 -7.91
C GLY A 42 1.23 -11.72 -9.23
N CYS A 43 0.32 -11.90 -10.18
CA CYS A 43 0.34 -11.19 -11.45
C CYS A 43 -0.60 -10.00 -11.39
N LYS A 44 0.01 -8.82 -11.51
CA LYS A 44 -0.67 -7.54 -11.63
C LYS A 44 -1.34 -7.38 -13.02
N SER A 45 -0.84 -8.09 -14.03
CA SER A 45 -1.54 -8.28 -15.31
C SER A 45 -1.03 -9.53 -16.03
N CYS A 46 -1.82 -10.10 -16.94
CA CYS A 46 -1.49 -11.36 -17.63
C CYS A 46 -1.92 -11.41 -19.11
N CYS A 47 -1.15 -12.14 -19.93
CA CYS A 47 -1.27 -12.36 -21.37
C CYS A 47 -2.05 -13.67 -21.69
N ASP A 48 -2.14 -14.55 -20.70
CA ASP A 48 -2.93 -15.79 -20.59
C ASP A 48 -3.22 -16.00 -19.09
N PRO A 49 -4.26 -16.74 -18.65
CA PRO A 49 -4.50 -16.97 -17.23
C PRO A 49 -3.30 -17.55 -16.46
N GLN A 50 -2.38 -18.24 -17.15
CA GLN A 50 -1.14 -18.78 -16.59
C GLN A 50 0.12 -17.96 -16.94
N LEU A 51 0.04 -16.96 -17.82
CA LEU A 51 1.19 -16.18 -18.28
C LEU A 51 1.04 -14.70 -17.96
N CYS A 52 1.96 -14.12 -17.23
CA CYS A 52 1.93 -12.78 -16.67
C CYS A 52 2.64 -11.75 -17.55
N ASN A 53 2.26 -10.48 -17.40
CA ASN A 53 2.89 -9.32 -18.05
C ASN A 53 3.61 -8.45 -17.02
N GLU A 54 2.97 -8.28 -15.85
CA GLU A 54 3.48 -7.47 -14.74
C GLU A 54 3.17 -8.19 -13.43
N CYS A 55 4.05 -8.05 -12.45
CA CYS A 55 3.91 -8.67 -11.15
C CYS A 55 3.45 -7.68 -10.07
N GLU A 56 2.79 -8.19 -9.05
CA GLU A 56 2.46 -7.44 -7.83
C GLU A 56 3.73 -7.12 -7.02
N ASP A 57 3.61 -6.20 -6.06
CA ASP A 57 4.66 -5.94 -5.09
C ASP A 57 5.07 -7.24 -4.37
N ARG A 58 6.38 -7.43 -4.17
CA ARG A 58 6.98 -8.66 -3.63
C ARG A 58 6.91 -9.89 -4.56
N TYR A 59 6.58 -9.72 -5.84
CA TYR A 59 6.76 -10.73 -6.90
C TYR A 59 7.75 -10.23 -7.97
N ARG A 60 8.36 -11.15 -8.72
CA ARG A 60 9.28 -10.87 -9.84
C ARG A 60 8.90 -11.64 -11.10
N PHE A 61 9.16 -11.02 -12.24
CA PHE A 61 8.77 -11.53 -13.56
C PHE A 61 9.83 -12.46 -14.14
N ASN A 62 9.42 -13.68 -14.53
CA ASN A 62 10.23 -14.63 -15.28
C ASN A 62 9.95 -14.48 -16.78
N SER A 63 10.91 -13.97 -17.55
CA SER A 63 10.74 -13.73 -18.99
C SER A 63 10.73 -15.00 -19.85
N THR A 64 11.34 -16.10 -19.37
CA THR A 64 11.38 -17.38 -20.08
C THR A 64 10.03 -18.09 -20.03
N THR A 65 9.41 -18.13 -18.85
CA THR A 65 8.10 -18.78 -18.66
C THR A 65 6.94 -17.79 -18.70
N SER A 66 7.22 -16.48 -18.75
CA SER A 66 6.24 -15.41 -18.59
C SER A 66 5.39 -15.60 -17.33
N THR A 67 5.97 -15.84 -16.15
CA THR A 67 5.23 -16.04 -14.87
C THR A 67 5.73 -15.11 -13.77
N CYS A 68 4.89 -14.78 -12.77
CA CYS A 68 5.32 -14.05 -11.58
C CYS A 68 5.62 -14.99 -10.42
N ILE A 69 6.79 -14.83 -9.82
CA ILE A 69 7.25 -15.67 -8.72
C ILE A 69 7.38 -14.82 -7.46
N ARG A 70 6.83 -15.30 -6.35
CA ARG A 70 6.86 -14.60 -5.06
C ARG A 70 8.29 -14.55 -4.55
N CYS A 71 8.76 -13.37 -4.13
CA CYS A 71 10.04 -13.27 -3.46
C CYS A 71 10.04 -14.09 -2.14
N PRO A 72 11.21 -14.59 -1.72
CA PRO A 72 11.36 -15.26 -0.43
C PRO A 72 10.88 -14.41 0.75
N VAL A 73 10.60 -15.05 1.90
CA VAL A 73 10.17 -14.34 3.12
C VAL A 73 11.28 -13.41 3.62
N ASN A 74 10.92 -12.24 4.15
CA ASN A 74 11.82 -11.18 4.63
C ASN A 74 12.75 -10.59 3.53
N CYS A 75 12.36 -10.74 2.27
CA CYS A 75 13.08 -10.23 1.12
C CYS A 75 12.41 -8.96 0.56
N GLU A 76 13.14 -7.86 0.55
CA GLU A 76 12.71 -6.59 -0.06
C GLU A 76 12.79 -6.67 -1.59
N VAL A 77 13.85 -7.29 -2.13
CA VAL A 77 14.13 -7.41 -3.57
C VAL A 77 14.69 -8.80 -3.88
N CYS A 78 14.08 -9.58 -4.79
CA CYS A 78 14.62 -10.87 -5.25
C CYS A 78 15.30 -10.83 -6.64
N GLU A 79 16.16 -11.80 -6.92
CA GLU A 79 17.04 -11.85 -8.11
C GLU A 79 16.24 -12.08 -9.42
N PRO A 80 16.66 -11.44 -10.54
CA PRO A 80 15.92 -11.47 -11.80
C PRO A 80 16.18 -12.72 -12.68
N ASP A 81 17.27 -13.47 -12.46
CA ASP A 81 17.74 -14.49 -13.41
C ASP A 81 17.46 -15.92 -12.92
N GLY A 82 16.28 -16.46 -13.26
CA GLY A 82 15.97 -17.91 -13.23
C GLY A 82 15.89 -18.60 -11.86
N LEU A 83 16.47 -18.02 -10.82
CA LEU A 83 16.46 -18.51 -9.43
C LEU A 83 15.67 -17.54 -8.54
N PHE A 84 14.41 -17.28 -8.88
CA PHE A 84 13.48 -16.42 -8.12
C PHE A 84 13.25 -16.87 -6.66
N SER A 85 13.87 -17.98 -6.23
CA SER A 85 14.03 -18.44 -4.86
C SER A 85 15.13 -17.70 -4.07
N LYS A 86 15.93 -16.83 -4.71
CA LYS A 86 17.02 -16.07 -4.09
C LYS A 86 16.70 -14.59 -3.96
N CYS A 87 17.04 -14.04 -2.81
CA CYS A 87 16.92 -12.63 -2.47
C CYS A 87 18.16 -11.85 -2.89
N SER A 88 17.99 -10.67 -3.50
CA SER A 88 19.07 -9.72 -3.77
C SER A 88 19.24 -8.67 -2.67
N LYS A 89 18.15 -8.30 -1.96
CA LYS A 89 18.17 -7.38 -0.82
C LYS A 89 17.11 -7.76 0.22
N CYS A 90 17.51 -7.96 1.47
CA CYS A 90 16.62 -8.30 2.59
C CYS A 90 16.00 -7.05 3.24
N GLU A 91 14.92 -7.24 4.00
CA GLU A 91 14.30 -6.19 4.81
C GLU A 91 15.23 -5.72 5.97
N LYS A 92 14.96 -4.54 6.56
CA LYS A 92 15.73 -4.05 7.72
C LYS A 92 15.74 -5.08 8.86
N GLY A 93 16.91 -5.31 9.46
CA GLY A 93 17.10 -6.35 10.48
C GLY A 93 17.32 -7.77 9.93
N TYR A 94 17.54 -7.96 8.61
CA TYR A 94 17.84 -9.25 7.99
C TYR A 94 19.08 -9.21 7.09
N LEU A 95 19.88 -10.28 7.12
CA LEU A 95 21.10 -10.45 6.32
C LEU A 95 20.91 -11.51 5.23
N LYS A 96 21.31 -11.16 4.00
CA LYS A 96 21.35 -12.07 2.84
C LYS A 96 22.44 -13.14 3.04
N GLN A 97 22.07 -14.39 2.79
CA GLN A 97 22.96 -15.55 2.78
C GLN A 97 23.41 -15.90 1.35
N ASP A 98 24.47 -16.72 1.21
CA ASP A 98 25.00 -17.16 -0.10
C ASP A 98 23.99 -17.98 -0.93
N ASP A 99 23.10 -18.70 -0.24
CA ASP A 99 22.00 -19.42 -0.86
C ASP A 99 20.86 -18.50 -1.33
N GLY A 100 20.93 -17.20 -1.03
CA GLY A 100 19.93 -16.19 -1.34
C GLY A 100 18.82 -16.04 -0.30
N SER A 101 18.86 -16.74 0.82
CA SER A 101 17.88 -16.56 1.90
C SER A 101 18.17 -15.33 2.76
N CYS A 102 17.18 -14.85 3.52
CA CYS A 102 17.31 -13.73 4.45
C CYS A 102 17.23 -14.25 5.90
N LYS A 103 18.35 -14.24 6.61
CA LYS A 103 18.44 -14.65 8.01
C LYS A 103 18.26 -13.42 8.91
N LYS A 104 17.41 -13.53 9.94
CA LYS A 104 17.21 -12.45 10.93
C LYS A 104 18.55 -12.11 11.60
N CYS A 105 18.84 -10.83 11.73
CA CYS A 105 19.93 -10.36 12.57
C CYS A 105 19.61 -10.61 14.06
N GLY A 106 20.64 -10.50 14.91
CA GLY A 106 20.47 -10.49 16.36
C GLY A 106 19.46 -9.44 16.83
N ASP A 107 18.99 -9.57 18.07
CA ASP A 107 17.95 -8.68 18.60
C ASP A 107 18.42 -7.21 18.67
N ASN A 108 17.46 -6.29 18.47
CA ASN A 108 17.68 -4.83 18.42
C ASN A 108 18.67 -4.36 17.34
N CYS A 109 18.92 -5.20 16.33
CA CYS A 109 19.84 -4.92 15.24
C CYS A 109 19.12 -4.40 13.98
N GLU A 110 19.54 -3.26 13.45
CA GLU A 110 19.04 -2.72 12.18
C GLU A 110 19.74 -3.32 10.97
N SER A 111 21.05 -3.59 11.09
CA SER A 111 21.84 -4.25 10.04
C SER A 111 22.96 -5.09 10.64
N CYS A 112 23.28 -6.22 10.03
CA CYS A 112 24.32 -7.14 10.49
C CYS A 112 25.20 -7.62 9.34
N SER A 113 26.46 -7.96 9.62
CA SER A 113 27.42 -8.49 8.63
C SER A 113 27.49 -10.02 8.67
N ILE A 114 27.23 -10.60 9.84
CA ILE A 114 26.92 -12.02 10.07
C ILE A 114 25.64 -12.00 10.92
N ALA A 115 24.75 -12.99 10.80
CA ALA A 115 23.43 -12.91 11.44
C ALA A 115 23.51 -12.63 12.96
N ASP A 116 24.50 -13.20 13.64
CA ASP A 116 24.72 -13.03 15.07
C ASP A 116 25.75 -11.91 15.38
N TYR A 117 26.12 -11.10 14.38
CA TYR A 117 27.06 -9.99 14.46
C TYR A 117 26.48 -8.72 13.79
N CYS A 118 25.89 -7.86 14.60
CA CYS A 118 25.32 -6.59 14.24
C CYS A 118 26.37 -5.54 13.84
N SER A 119 26.09 -4.83 12.74
CA SER A 119 26.86 -3.68 12.24
C SER A 119 26.20 -2.34 12.58
N GLN A 120 24.90 -2.33 12.88
CA GLN A 120 24.16 -1.14 13.32
C GLN A 120 22.99 -1.54 14.22
N CYS A 121 22.94 -0.99 15.43
CA CYS A 121 21.84 -1.21 16.36
C CYS A 121 20.70 -0.19 16.17
N SER A 122 19.53 -0.53 16.72
CA SER A 122 18.39 0.39 16.83
C SER A 122 18.68 1.48 17.87
N ASP A 123 17.88 2.55 17.88
CA ASP A 123 17.95 3.61 18.89
C ASP A 123 17.98 3.03 20.32
N ALA A 124 18.80 3.64 21.18
CA ALA A 124 19.10 3.25 22.57
C ALA A 124 19.96 1.98 22.75
N PHE A 125 20.65 1.51 21.71
CA PHE A 125 21.57 0.39 21.79
C PHE A 125 22.94 0.70 21.18
N TYR A 126 24.01 0.16 21.77
CA TYR A 126 25.38 0.20 21.22
C TYR A 126 25.86 -1.19 20.82
N ILE A 127 26.87 -1.21 19.95
CA ILE A 127 27.48 -2.46 19.48
C ILE A 127 28.64 -2.84 20.39
N GLU A 128 28.57 -4.01 21.00
CA GLU A 128 29.70 -4.63 21.70
C GLU A 128 29.99 -6.00 21.08
N LYS A 129 31.15 -6.14 20.42
CA LYS A 129 31.55 -7.39 19.75
C LYS A 129 30.47 -7.93 18.79
N GLY A 130 29.73 -7.04 18.13
CA GLY A 130 28.64 -7.38 17.21
C GLY A 130 27.31 -7.70 17.89
N ILE A 131 27.16 -7.50 19.20
CA ILE A 131 25.88 -7.68 19.89
C ILE A 131 25.35 -6.30 20.30
N CYS A 132 24.07 -6.05 20.04
CA CYS A 132 23.41 -4.83 20.50
C CYS A 132 23.10 -4.93 21.99
N LYS A 133 23.68 -4.02 22.77
CA LYS A 133 23.45 -3.90 24.20
C LYS A 133 22.84 -2.55 24.53
N ASP A 134 22.01 -2.51 25.56
CA ASP A 134 21.33 -1.30 25.98
C ASP A 134 22.34 -0.19 26.29
N CYS A 135 22.10 1.00 25.75
CA CYS A 135 22.81 2.18 26.17
C CYS A 135 22.38 2.56 27.60
N PRO A 136 23.33 2.90 28.48
CA PRO A 136 22.98 3.30 29.83
C PRO A 136 22.39 4.71 29.86
N TYR A 137 21.67 5.02 30.95
CA TYR A 137 21.27 6.37 31.34
C TYR A 137 20.47 7.17 30.28
N GLY A 138 19.57 6.53 29.53
CA GLY A 138 18.66 7.23 28.61
C GLY A 138 19.35 7.79 27.36
N CYS A 139 20.49 7.25 27.01
CA CYS A 139 21.19 7.65 25.80
C CYS A 139 20.54 7.04 24.55
N LYS A 140 20.37 7.85 23.50
CA LYS A 140 19.83 7.41 22.22
C LYS A 140 20.89 6.72 21.36
N SER A 141 22.14 7.17 21.42
CA SER A 141 23.28 6.51 20.78
C SER A 141 24.53 6.73 21.61
N CYS A 142 25.19 5.63 22.00
CA CYS A 142 26.34 5.66 22.89
C CYS A 142 27.54 4.87 22.34
N THR A 143 28.73 5.29 22.74
CA THR A 143 30.01 4.65 22.45
C THR A 143 30.73 4.31 23.75
N GLN A 144 31.18 3.06 23.89
CA GLN A 144 32.00 2.66 25.03
C GLN A 144 33.45 3.15 24.82
N VAL A 145 33.96 3.95 25.74
CA VAL A 145 35.33 4.48 25.68
C VAL A 145 36.28 3.75 26.65
N GLU A 146 35.77 3.33 27.81
CA GLU A 146 36.49 2.51 28.79
C GLU A 146 35.54 1.48 29.42
N GLU A 147 36.06 0.63 30.31
CA GLU A 147 35.23 -0.33 31.03
C GLU A 147 34.17 0.40 31.87
N GLN A 148 32.89 0.18 31.56
CA GLN A 148 31.72 0.87 32.16
C GLN A 148 31.64 2.38 31.91
N LEU A 149 32.47 2.95 31.03
CA LEU A 149 32.41 4.35 30.66
C LEU A 149 31.85 4.52 29.24
N PHE A 150 30.70 5.19 29.14
CA PHE A 150 29.98 5.41 27.89
C PHE A 150 29.84 6.91 27.62
N VAL A 151 30.13 7.27 26.38
CA VAL A 151 29.89 8.60 25.81
C VAL A 151 28.59 8.56 25.03
N CYS A 152 27.75 9.56 25.22
CA CYS A 152 26.47 9.70 24.56
C CYS A 152 26.44 10.90 23.62
N ASP A 153 25.95 10.69 22.39
CA ASP A 153 25.83 11.78 21.40
C ASP A 153 24.52 12.56 21.55
N THR A 154 23.43 11.85 21.83
CA THR A 154 22.08 12.42 21.96
C THR A 154 21.25 11.63 22.96
N CYS A 155 20.32 12.31 23.63
CA CYS A 155 19.46 11.71 24.64
C CYS A 155 18.08 11.34 24.07
N ILE A 156 17.44 10.33 24.65
CA ILE A 156 16.01 10.10 24.44
C ILE A 156 15.19 11.13 25.24
N ASP A 157 13.89 11.21 24.97
CA ASP A 157 12.98 12.06 25.76
C ASP A 157 13.11 11.76 27.27
N ARG A 158 12.91 12.80 28.10
CA ARG A 158 13.14 12.80 29.57
C ARG A 158 14.60 12.82 30.01
N TYR A 159 15.54 13.03 29.08
CA TYR A 159 16.95 13.19 29.37
C TYR A 159 17.51 14.38 28.58
N TYR A 160 18.54 15.02 29.14
CA TYR A 160 19.27 16.11 28.49
C TYR A 160 20.78 15.85 28.55
N LEU A 161 21.50 16.40 27.58
CA LEU A 161 22.92 16.12 27.38
C LEU A 161 23.77 17.11 28.18
N VAL A 162 24.62 16.61 29.08
CA VAL A 162 25.65 17.38 29.78
C VAL A 162 27.01 16.80 29.43
N GLY A 163 27.76 17.55 28.60
CA GLY A 163 28.97 17.03 27.99
C GLY A 163 28.65 15.81 27.14
N GLU A 164 29.06 14.64 27.60
CA GLU A 164 28.91 13.35 26.92
C GLU A 164 27.99 12.39 27.69
N GLN A 165 27.19 12.89 28.64
CA GLN A 165 26.31 12.08 29.49
C GLN A 165 24.87 12.57 29.44
N CYS A 166 23.93 11.65 29.36
CA CYS A 166 22.51 11.94 29.49
C CYS A 166 22.12 11.94 30.96
N ILE A 167 21.64 13.08 31.43
CA ILE A 167 21.12 13.26 32.77
C ILE A 167 19.61 13.28 32.67
N LYS A 168 18.96 12.59 33.61
CA LYS A 168 17.50 12.54 33.65
C LYS A 168 16.95 13.93 33.91
N CYS A 169 15.93 14.33 33.16
CA CYS A 169 15.20 15.55 33.43
C CYS A 169 14.52 15.52 34.81
N PRO A 170 14.16 16.70 35.36
CA PRO A 170 13.35 16.79 36.57
C PRO A 170 12.04 16.00 36.46
N THR A 171 11.51 15.55 37.59
CA THR A 171 10.27 14.75 37.63
C THR A 171 9.13 15.43 36.86
N GLY A 172 8.45 14.67 36.00
CA GLY A 172 7.32 15.15 35.21
C GLY A 172 7.70 16.02 34.01
N CYS A 173 8.99 16.13 33.69
CA CYS A 173 9.48 16.86 32.54
C CYS A 173 9.70 15.91 31.35
N LEU A 174 9.13 16.27 30.19
CA LEU A 174 9.30 15.54 28.95
C LEU A 174 10.57 15.98 28.22
N THR A 175 10.84 17.29 28.18
CA THR A 175 12.07 17.88 27.63
C THR A 175 12.61 18.95 28.56
N CYS A 176 13.91 18.97 28.80
CA CYS A 176 14.57 19.94 29.67
C CYS A 176 15.90 20.42 29.07
N ASP A 177 16.34 21.59 29.51
CA ASP A 177 17.67 22.14 29.18
C ASP A 177 18.69 21.75 30.27
N ASP A 178 18.23 21.69 31.53
CA ASP A 178 19.02 21.28 32.68
C ASP A 178 18.16 20.70 33.84
N ASP A 179 18.81 20.32 34.95
CA ASP A 179 18.17 19.74 36.16
C ASP A 179 17.24 20.71 36.91
N PHE A 180 17.17 21.97 36.48
CA PHE A 180 16.29 22.98 37.07
C PHE A 180 15.35 23.61 36.03
N THR A 181 15.62 23.39 34.75
CA THR A 181 14.95 24.07 33.65
C THR A 181 14.25 23.09 32.73
N CYS A 182 12.99 22.80 33.04
CA CYS A 182 12.12 22.08 32.14
C CYS A 182 11.57 22.99 31.03
N THR A 183 11.56 22.50 29.79
CA THR A 183 11.01 23.21 28.63
C THR A 183 9.62 22.71 28.24
N SER A 184 9.32 21.42 28.50
CA SER A 184 7.97 20.89 28.37
C SER A 184 7.68 19.79 29.39
N CYS A 185 6.47 19.78 29.94
CA CYS A 185 6.05 18.78 30.92
C CYS A 185 5.40 17.57 30.25
N GLU A 186 5.50 16.43 30.92
CA GLU A 186 4.68 15.25 30.66
C GLU A 186 3.19 15.55 30.86
N GLU A 187 2.32 14.71 30.32
CA GLU A 187 0.88 14.83 30.57
C GLU A 187 0.56 14.80 32.09
N ALA A 188 -0.41 15.62 32.51
CA ALA A 188 -0.79 15.83 33.92
C ALA A 188 0.21 16.59 34.82
N TYR A 189 1.27 17.15 34.24
CA TYR A 189 2.17 18.09 34.91
C TYR A 189 2.06 19.51 34.33
N VAL A 190 2.29 20.51 35.16
CA VAL A 190 2.25 21.93 34.75
C VAL A 190 3.58 22.60 35.00
N LEU A 191 4.08 23.32 33.99
CA LEU A 191 5.31 24.12 34.09
C LEU A 191 5.04 25.36 34.94
N LYS A 192 5.77 25.49 36.04
CA LYS A 192 5.70 26.61 36.97
C LYS A 192 6.66 27.73 36.57
N GLU A 193 6.53 28.90 37.19
CA GLU A 193 7.40 30.06 36.92
C GLU A 193 8.87 29.76 37.19
N ASN A 194 9.15 28.91 38.17
CA ASN A 194 10.49 28.41 38.50
C ASN A 194 11.03 27.37 37.50
N LYS A 195 10.36 27.15 36.36
CA LYS A 195 10.75 26.21 35.30
C LYS A 195 10.71 24.73 35.68
N LEU A 196 10.01 24.37 36.75
CA LEU A 196 9.80 22.97 37.13
C LEU A 196 8.37 22.50 36.84
N CYS A 197 8.22 21.20 36.61
CA CYS A 197 6.93 20.54 36.42
C CYS A 197 6.40 20.03 37.75
N GLU A 198 5.18 20.43 38.10
CA GLU A 198 4.50 19.93 39.30
C GLU A 198 3.31 19.04 38.90
N PHE A 199 3.18 17.90 39.57
CA PHE A 199 2.09 16.97 39.32
C PHE A 199 0.77 17.58 39.78
N CYS A 200 -0.23 17.58 38.89
CA CYS A 200 -1.57 17.96 39.27
C CYS A 200 -2.26 16.86 40.07
N THR A 201 -3.34 17.18 40.78
CA THR A 201 -4.20 16.15 41.39
C THR A 201 -4.62 15.08 40.37
N PRO A 202 -4.85 13.81 40.76
CA PRO A 202 -5.21 12.75 39.81
C PRO A 202 -6.37 13.12 38.87
N ASN A 203 -6.30 12.63 37.63
CA ASN A 203 -7.26 12.88 36.55
C ASN A 203 -7.38 14.35 36.12
N CYS A 204 -6.45 15.20 36.57
CA CYS A 204 -6.38 16.59 36.17
C CYS A 204 -5.47 16.75 34.94
N LYS A 205 -5.92 17.55 33.98
CA LYS A 205 -5.17 17.90 32.79
C LYS A 205 -4.36 19.18 33.00
N LYS A 206 -4.92 20.17 33.72
CA LYS A 206 -4.22 21.40 34.11
C LYS A 206 -4.66 21.83 35.50
N CYS A 207 -3.70 22.26 36.31
CA CYS A 207 -3.93 22.76 37.66
C CYS A 207 -3.26 24.13 37.88
N SER A 208 -3.80 24.89 38.83
CA SER A 208 -3.23 26.12 39.37
C SER A 208 -3.15 25.99 40.88
N GLU A 209 -2.01 26.30 41.49
CA GLU A 209 -1.83 26.20 42.96
C GLU A 209 -2.31 24.85 43.55
N ASN A 210 -2.03 23.73 42.86
CA ASN A 210 -2.45 22.35 43.20
C ASN A 210 -3.96 22.10 43.25
N LYS A 211 -4.76 23.03 42.72
CA LYS A 211 -6.17 22.86 42.45
C LYS A 211 -6.35 22.57 40.97
N CYS A 212 -7.15 21.55 40.64
CA CYS A 212 -7.46 21.33 39.24
C CYS A 212 -8.29 22.49 38.69
N VAL A 213 -7.95 22.93 37.48
CA VAL A 213 -8.70 23.95 36.72
C VAL A 213 -9.20 23.41 35.38
N ASP A 214 -8.65 22.30 34.89
CA ASP A 214 -9.08 21.59 33.69
C ASP A 214 -8.88 20.08 33.89
N CYS A 215 -9.94 19.29 33.79
CA CYS A 215 -9.87 17.84 33.97
C CYS A 215 -9.47 17.12 32.68
N GLN A 216 -8.99 15.88 32.81
CA GLN A 216 -8.80 15.00 31.66
C GLN A 216 -10.14 14.67 31.00
N LYS A 217 -10.11 14.21 29.75
CA LYS A 217 -11.33 13.80 29.03
C LYS A 217 -12.05 12.69 29.80
N GLY A 218 -13.37 12.79 29.89
CA GLY A 218 -14.21 11.86 30.67
C GLY A 218 -14.28 12.19 32.15
N TYR A 219 -13.76 13.35 32.59
CA TYR A 219 -13.84 13.81 33.97
C TYR A 219 -14.39 15.23 34.06
N ILE A 220 -15.07 15.53 35.17
CA ILE A 220 -15.65 16.84 35.47
C ILE A 220 -15.00 17.48 36.70
N LEU A 221 -14.88 18.80 36.68
CA LEU A 221 -14.31 19.58 37.78
C LEU A 221 -15.35 19.83 38.86
N THR A 222 -15.11 19.35 40.07
CA THR A 222 -15.98 19.57 41.24
C THR A 222 -15.69 20.92 41.91
N ALA A 223 -16.60 21.36 42.79
CA ALA A 223 -16.43 22.57 43.59
C ALA A 223 -15.16 22.55 44.48
N ASP A 224 -14.69 21.37 44.84
CA ASP A 224 -13.47 21.16 45.62
C ASP A 224 -12.20 21.06 44.75
N ASN A 225 -12.29 21.47 43.48
CA ASN A 225 -11.20 21.42 42.50
C ASN A 225 -10.65 19.99 42.24
N GLN A 226 -11.50 18.97 42.34
CA GLN A 226 -11.17 17.58 42.03
C GLN A 226 -11.83 17.14 40.72
N CYS A 227 -11.28 16.09 40.10
CA CYS A 227 -11.80 15.54 38.85
C CYS A 227 -12.51 14.21 39.10
N LEU A 228 -13.83 14.19 38.87
CA LEU A 228 -14.67 13.00 39.00
C LEU A 228 -15.02 12.43 37.63
N GLY A 229 -14.89 11.11 37.46
CA GLY A 229 -15.09 10.45 36.17
C GLY A 229 -16.57 10.30 35.80
N CYS A 230 -16.89 10.47 34.52
CA CYS A 230 -18.17 10.12 33.94
C CYS A 230 -18.29 8.57 33.87
N PRO A 231 -19.42 7.97 34.29
CA PRO A 231 -19.56 6.51 34.31
C PRO A 231 -19.55 5.83 32.94
N ASP A 232 -20.01 6.51 31.88
CA ASP A 232 -19.93 6.01 30.50
C ASP A 232 -18.55 6.30 29.91
N ILE A 233 -17.80 5.25 29.56
CA ILE A 233 -16.45 5.35 29.00
C ILE A 233 -16.39 6.05 27.63
N ASN A 234 -17.52 6.12 26.91
CA ASN A 234 -17.60 6.82 25.62
C ASN A 234 -18.02 8.29 25.79
N CYS A 235 -18.11 8.78 27.02
CA CYS A 235 -18.48 10.15 27.35
C CYS A 235 -17.24 11.01 27.62
N ILE A 236 -17.12 12.14 26.92
CA ILE A 236 -16.06 13.14 27.13
C ILE A 236 -16.38 14.07 28.31
N SER A 237 -17.65 14.41 28.51
CA SER A 237 -18.10 15.29 29.60
C SER A 237 -19.52 14.96 30.04
N CYS A 238 -19.81 15.10 31.33
CA CYS A 238 -21.11 14.83 31.94
C CYS A 238 -21.59 16.01 32.79
N GLN A 239 -22.85 15.99 33.22
CA GLN A 239 -23.42 17.05 34.06
C GLN A 239 -22.84 17.03 35.47
N LEU A 240 -22.58 18.21 36.04
CA LEU A 240 -21.99 18.35 37.36
C LEU A 240 -22.92 17.87 38.47
N GLU A 241 -24.22 18.13 38.34
CA GLU A 241 -25.24 17.73 39.32
C GLU A 241 -25.61 16.24 39.22
N ASP A 242 -25.31 15.59 38.10
CA ASP A 242 -25.64 14.19 37.82
C ASP A 242 -24.66 13.60 36.80
N ILE A 243 -23.57 13.02 37.31
CA ILE A 243 -22.48 12.49 36.47
C ILE A 243 -22.91 11.37 35.52
N THR A 244 -24.08 10.75 35.77
CA THR A 244 -24.62 9.71 34.88
C THR A 244 -25.13 10.28 33.57
N LYS A 245 -25.37 11.59 33.51
CA LYS A 245 -25.87 12.26 32.32
C LYS A 245 -24.72 12.82 31.51
N CYS A 246 -24.40 12.14 30.41
CA CYS A 246 -23.43 12.64 29.46
C CYS A 246 -23.92 13.93 28.77
N THR A 247 -23.01 14.85 28.51
CA THR A 247 -23.21 16.09 27.75
C THR A 247 -22.42 16.14 26.46
N GLN A 248 -21.36 15.33 26.33
CA GLN A 248 -20.57 15.24 25.10
C GLN A 248 -19.96 13.86 24.96
N CYS A 249 -20.04 13.28 23.76
CA CYS A 249 -19.54 11.94 23.46
C CYS A 249 -18.21 11.95 22.73
N GLU A 250 -17.49 10.83 22.84
CA GLU A 250 -16.29 10.56 22.05
C GLU A 250 -16.58 10.60 20.55
N THR A 251 -15.54 10.86 19.77
CA THR A 251 -15.66 10.80 18.32
C THR A 251 -16.20 9.42 17.90
N LYS A 252 -17.09 9.40 16.89
CA LYS A 252 -17.88 8.23 16.42
C LYS A 252 -19.12 7.90 17.27
N PHE A 253 -19.50 8.75 18.21
CA PHE A 253 -20.75 8.63 18.97
C PHE A 253 -21.51 9.96 18.93
N TYR A 254 -22.84 9.89 19.03
CA TYR A 254 -23.71 11.05 19.23
C TYR A 254 -24.44 10.94 20.56
N LEU A 255 -24.85 12.09 21.10
CA LEU A 255 -25.56 12.16 22.36
C LEU A 255 -27.07 11.95 22.15
N LEU A 256 -27.64 10.94 22.79
CA LEU A 256 -29.08 10.70 22.82
C LEU A 256 -29.52 10.41 24.25
N ASN A 257 -30.43 11.22 24.78
CA ASN A 257 -30.95 11.09 26.15
C ASN A 257 -29.82 10.96 27.21
N SER A 258 -28.78 11.79 27.08
CA SER A 258 -27.60 11.78 27.95
C SER A 258 -26.75 10.49 27.91
N THR A 259 -26.91 9.67 26.86
CA THR A 259 -26.11 8.46 26.61
C THR A 259 -25.40 8.58 25.27
N CYS A 260 -24.19 8.02 25.16
CA CYS A 260 -23.42 8.02 23.93
C CYS A 260 -23.75 6.80 23.07
N ILE A 261 -24.32 7.06 21.89
CA ILE A 261 -24.75 6.03 20.93
C ILE A 261 -23.82 6.07 19.71
N PRO A 262 -23.34 4.92 19.20
CA PRO A 262 -22.40 4.90 18.07
C PRO A 262 -23.05 5.41 16.78
N CYS A 263 -22.25 6.08 15.95
CA CYS A 263 -22.63 6.49 14.61
C CYS A 263 -22.79 5.31 13.64
N ASP A 264 -23.52 5.54 12.54
CA ASP A 264 -23.64 4.57 11.45
C ASP A 264 -22.29 4.20 10.81
N VAL A 265 -22.22 3.00 10.22
CA VAL A 265 -20.98 2.35 9.78
C VAL A 265 -20.08 3.18 8.85
N ASN A 266 -20.65 4.06 8.01
CA ASN A 266 -19.89 4.90 7.05
C ASN A 266 -19.72 6.35 7.51
N CYS A 267 -20.27 6.66 8.67
CA CYS A 267 -20.19 7.98 9.27
C CYS A 267 -18.94 8.10 10.14
N LYS A 268 -18.18 9.18 9.96
CA LYS A 268 -17.04 9.52 10.82
C LYS A 268 -17.51 10.32 12.02
N GLN A 269 -18.45 11.26 11.82
CA GLN A 269 -19.06 12.07 12.87
C GLN A 269 -20.55 12.27 12.61
N CYS A 270 -21.38 12.00 13.61
CA CYS A 270 -22.83 12.15 13.59
C CYS A 270 -23.29 13.04 14.75
N ASP A 271 -24.48 13.62 14.65
CA ASP A 271 -25.04 14.51 15.68
C ASP A 271 -26.43 14.10 16.17
N SER A 272 -27.08 13.17 15.49
CA SER A 272 -28.42 12.67 15.84
C SER A 272 -28.66 11.30 15.17
N PRO A 273 -29.70 10.55 15.59
CA PRO A 273 -30.00 9.24 15.01
C PRO A 273 -30.12 9.32 13.49
N GLY A 274 -29.26 8.60 12.76
CA GLY A 274 -29.26 8.56 11.30
C GLY A 274 -28.78 9.83 10.59
N ARG A 275 -28.23 10.83 11.30
CA ARG A 275 -27.67 12.06 10.70
C ARG A 275 -26.17 12.15 10.91
N CYS A 276 -25.45 12.01 9.80
CA CYS A 276 -24.03 12.19 9.68
C CYS A 276 -23.67 13.61 9.23
N VAL A 277 -22.69 14.21 9.91
CA VAL A 277 -22.13 15.54 9.61
C VAL A 277 -20.72 15.46 9.03
N GLU A 278 -20.05 14.31 9.15
CA GLU A 278 -18.78 14.05 8.49
C GLU A 278 -18.70 12.58 8.07
N CYS A 279 -18.49 12.31 6.80
CA CYS A 279 -18.35 10.95 6.29
C CYS A 279 -16.92 10.42 6.37
N LYS A 280 -16.77 9.09 6.40
CA LYS A 280 -15.46 8.46 6.19
C LYS A 280 -14.96 8.74 4.75
N PRO A 281 -13.63 8.69 4.50
CA PRO A 281 -13.09 8.88 3.15
C PRO A 281 -13.80 8.00 2.10
N GLY A 282 -14.18 8.61 0.97
CA GLY A 282 -14.92 7.93 -0.13
C GLY A 282 -16.45 8.08 -0.10
N TYR A 283 -17.00 8.77 0.90
CA TYR A 283 -18.44 9.02 1.05
C TYR A 283 -18.73 10.52 1.13
N PHE A 284 -19.93 10.94 0.75
CA PHE A 284 -20.42 12.31 0.86
C PHE A 284 -21.78 12.34 1.55
N ILE A 285 -22.09 13.48 2.15
CA ILE A 285 -23.35 13.66 2.87
C ILE A 285 -24.43 13.99 1.85
N LYS A 286 -25.47 13.17 1.81
CA LYS A 286 -26.71 13.47 1.08
C LYS A 286 -27.89 13.18 2.00
N ASN A 287 -28.70 14.20 2.25
CA ASN A 287 -29.81 14.17 3.21
C ASN A 287 -29.41 13.67 4.61
N GLY A 288 -28.22 14.08 5.08
CA GLY A 288 -27.70 13.65 6.38
C GLY A 288 -27.19 12.20 6.41
N VAL A 289 -27.17 11.46 5.30
CA VAL A 289 -26.64 10.10 5.24
C VAL A 289 -25.39 10.08 4.37
N CYS A 290 -24.38 9.30 4.77
CA CYS A 290 -23.19 9.08 3.95
C CYS A 290 -23.51 8.15 2.80
N MET A 291 -23.58 8.72 1.59
CA MET A 291 -23.69 7.97 0.35
C MET A 291 -22.32 7.87 -0.30
N ALA A 292 -22.09 6.78 -1.05
CA ALA A 292 -20.89 6.67 -1.84
C ALA A 292 -20.97 7.69 -3.00
N ASN A 293 -20.00 8.60 -3.09
CA ASN A 293 -19.86 9.44 -4.29
C ASN A 293 -19.13 8.58 -5.31
N LYS A 294 -19.85 7.99 -6.25
CA LYS A 294 -19.22 7.26 -7.35
C LYS A 294 -19.88 7.70 -8.64
N ILE A 295 -19.33 8.75 -9.26
CA ILE A 295 -19.64 9.06 -10.65
C ILE A 295 -19.03 7.93 -11.48
N GLU A 296 -19.87 7.23 -12.25
CA GLU A 296 -19.40 6.14 -13.11
C GLU A 296 -18.36 6.66 -14.09
N LYS A 297 -17.32 5.85 -14.31
CA LYS A 297 -16.23 6.16 -15.24
C LYS A 297 -15.47 7.45 -14.89
N CYS A 298 -15.32 7.76 -13.61
CA CYS A 298 -14.63 8.94 -13.10
C CYS A 298 -13.42 8.58 -12.24
N ASN A 299 -12.23 9.08 -12.60
CA ASN A 299 -10.99 8.91 -11.86
C ASN A 299 -10.84 9.92 -10.72
N THR A 300 -11.23 11.18 -10.93
CA THR A 300 -11.24 12.22 -9.90
C THR A 300 -12.50 13.06 -10.00
N GLN A 301 -13.15 13.32 -8.87
CA GLN A 301 -14.41 14.06 -8.80
C GLN A 301 -14.37 15.06 -7.64
N ASN A 302 -15.19 16.11 -7.72
CA ASN A 302 -15.59 16.90 -6.56
C ASN A 302 -16.94 16.37 -6.02
N GLU A 303 -17.65 17.16 -5.21
CA GLU A 303 -18.91 16.76 -4.58
C GLU A 303 -20.00 16.33 -5.58
N THR A 304 -20.04 16.90 -6.79
CA THR A 304 -21.14 16.68 -7.74
C THR A 304 -20.69 16.47 -9.19
N THR A 305 -19.41 16.68 -9.51
CA THR A 305 -18.90 16.66 -10.89
C THR A 305 -17.58 15.91 -10.99
N CYS A 306 -17.39 15.23 -12.10
CA CYS A 306 -16.13 14.60 -12.44
C CYS A 306 -15.14 15.65 -12.96
N LEU A 307 -13.96 15.66 -12.35
CA LEU A 307 -12.81 16.49 -12.73
C LEU A 307 -11.90 15.78 -13.73
N LYS A 308 -11.87 14.43 -13.72
CA LYS A 308 -11.14 13.61 -14.68
C LYS A 308 -11.83 12.27 -14.89
N CYS A 309 -12.25 12.00 -16.12
CA CYS A 309 -12.87 10.72 -16.46
C CYS A 309 -11.86 9.58 -16.58
N GLU A 310 -12.36 8.35 -16.49
CA GLU A 310 -11.68 7.15 -16.97
C GLU A 310 -11.45 7.23 -18.47
N ASN A 311 -10.38 6.58 -18.95
CA ASN A 311 -10.06 6.53 -20.37
C ASN A 311 -11.27 6.04 -21.19
N GLY A 312 -11.43 6.59 -22.39
CA GLY A 312 -12.59 6.37 -23.25
C GLY A 312 -13.78 7.28 -22.93
N ASN A 313 -13.62 8.28 -22.06
CA ASN A 313 -14.66 9.26 -21.75
C ASN A 313 -14.10 10.68 -21.70
N TYR A 314 -14.97 11.65 -22.00
CA TYR A 314 -14.71 13.08 -21.85
C TYR A 314 -15.74 13.71 -20.91
N ILE A 315 -15.39 14.88 -20.36
CA ILE A 315 -16.27 15.60 -19.45
C ILE A 315 -17.29 16.38 -20.26
N LYS A 316 -18.57 16.14 -19.99
CA LYS A 316 -19.71 16.89 -20.54
C LYS A 316 -20.64 17.26 -19.40
N ASN A 317 -20.83 18.57 -19.14
CA ASN A 317 -21.67 19.07 -18.04
C ASN A 317 -21.33 18.46 -16.66
N GLY A 318 -20.05 18.24 -16.39
CA GLY A 318 -19.59 17.67 -15.11
C GLY A 318 -19.79 16.16 -14.96
N ILE A 319 -20.24 15.44 -15.99
CA ILE A 319 -20.32 13.98 -16.02
C ILE A 319 -19.48 13.39 -17.15
N CYS A 320 -19.09 12.12 -17.01
CA CYS A 320 -18.32 11.41 -18.02
C CYS A 320 -19.22 10.87 -19.12
N SER A 321 -18.94 11.27 -20.36
CA SER A 321 -19.60 10.79 -21.57
C SER A 321 -18.61 10.01 -22.43
N GLU A 322 -19.05 8.94 -23.07
CA GLU A 322 -18.19 8.07 -23.86
C GLU A 322 -17.65 8.78 -25.12
N CYS A 323 -16.38 8.52 -25.42
CA CYS A 323 -15.76 8.87 -26.70
C CYS A 323 -16.36 8.02 -27.85
N ILE A 324 -16.02 8.34 -29.10
CA ILE A 324 -16.25 7.40 -30.21
C ILE A 324 -15.59 6.03 -29.93
N PRO A 325 -16.09 4.93 -30.53
CA PRO A 325 -15.52 3.61 -30.36
C PRO A 325 -14.01 3.57 -30.60
N ASN A 326 -13.31 2.80 -29.77
CA ASN A 326 -11.86 2.60 -29.83
C ASN A 326 -11.02 3.86 -29.62
N CYS A 327 -11.59 4.91 -29.02
CA CYS A 327 -10.84 6.10 -28.59
C CYS A 327 -10.49 6.03 -27.09
N LEU A 328 -9.23 6.28 -26.74
CA LEU A 328 -8.71 6.27 -25.37
C LEU A 328 -8.84 7.63 -24.68
N SER A 329 -8.64 8.73 -25.40
CA SER A 329 -8.84 10.09 -24.91
C SER A 329 -9.46 10.97 -25.98
N CYS A 330 -10.46 11.75 -25.60
CA CYS A 330 -11.14 12.67 -26.50
C CYS A 330 -11.46 13.99 -25.80
N SER A 331 -11.51 15.07 -26.58
CA SER A 331 -11.89 16.41 -26.14
C SER A 331 -13.37 16.73 -26.42
N GLY A 332 -14.04 15.85 -27.16
CA GLY A 332 -15.46 15.93 -27.48
C GLY A 332 -15.93 14.66 -28.16
N LYS A 333 -17.24 14.58 -28.46
CA LYS A 333 -17.88 13.39 -29.03
C LYS A 333 -17.13 12.84 -30.24
N ASP A 334 -16.69 13.72 -31.15
CA ASP A 334 -16.07 13.36 -32.44
C ASP A 334 -14.59 13.80 -32.55
N GLN A 335 -13.96 14.15 -31.42
CA GLN A 335 -12.57 14.63 -31.37
C GLN A 335 -11.72 13.64 -30.57
N CYS A 336 -11.22 12.60 -31.23
CA CYS A 336 -10.33 11.63 -30.59
C CYS A 336 -8.88 12.14 -30.62
N ASP A 337 -8.33 12.36 -29.43
CA ASP A 337 -6.95 12.81 -29.25
C ASP A 337 -5.97 11.63 -29.26
N GLN A 338 -6.43 10.45 -28.81
CA GLN A 338 -5.64 9.23 -28.79
C GLN A 338 -6.54 8.01 -28.97
N CYS A 339 -6.28 7.19 -29.99
CA CYS A 339 -6.96 5.90 -30.15
C CYS A 339 -6.47 4.86 -29.11
N ALA A 340 -7.34 3.89 -28.83
CA ALA A 340 -7.01 2.72 -28.04
C ALA A 340 -5.88 1.91 -28.70
N THR A 341 -5.20 1.09 -27.90
CA THR A 341 -4.17 0.17 -28.36
C THR A 341 -4.69 -0.70 -29.51
N ALA A 342 -3.86 -0.94 -30.52
CA ALA A 342 -4.19 -1.61 -31.78
C ALA A 342 -5.16 -0.82 -32.69
N TYR A 343 -5.31 0.49 -32.50
CA TYR A 343 -6.05 1.37 -33.40
C TYR A 343 -5.25 2.61 -33.78
N PHE A 344 -5.48 3.14 -34.99
CA PHE A 344 -4.96 4.42 -35.47
C PHE A 344 -6.11 5.34 -35.89
N PHE A 345 -5.91 6.65 -35.77
CA PHE A 345 -6.92 7.63 -36.13
C PHE A 345 -6.84 7.96 -37.62
N ASN A 346 -7.91 7.70 -38.38
CA ASN A 346 -7.96 7.94 -39.82
C ASN A 346 -8.55 9.31 -40.20
N GLY A 347 -8.69 10.23 -39.23
CA GLY A 347 -9.32 11.55 -39.41
C GLY A 347 -10.80 11.59 -39.05
N PHE A 348 -11.48 10.43 -38.98
CA PHE A 348 -12.90 10.34 -38.64
C PHE A 348 -13.19 9.33 -37.51
N SER A 349 -12.40 8.25 -37.44
CA SER A 349 -12.61 7.15 -36.50
C SER A 349 -11.30 6.46 -36.13
N CYS A 350 -11.29 5.71 -35.03
CA CYS A 350 -10.20 4.83 -34.67
C CYS A 350 -10.36 3.48 -35.39
N GLN A 351 -9.53 3.23 -36.39
CA GLN A 351 -9.52 2.02 -37.21
C GLN A 351 -8.47 1.03 -36.70
N GLY A 352 -8.78 -0.26 -36.73
CA GLY A 352 -7.90 -1.31 -36.22
C GLY A 352 -6.60 -1.46 -37.03
N CYS A 353 -5.51 -1.75 -36.33
CA CYS A 353 -4.24 -2.17 -36.90
C CYS A 353 -4.34 -3.58 -37.50
N GLY A 354 -3.35 -3.96 -38.30
CA GLY A 354 -3.21 -5.34 -38.80
C GLY A 354 -3.04 -6.38 -37.67
N THR A 355 -3.23 -7.66 -38.02
CA THR A 355 -3.17 -8.78 -37.07
C THR A 355 -1.89 -8.76 -36.24
N GLY A 356 -2.03 -8.93 -34.92
CA GLY A 356 -0.90 -8.99 -34.00
C GLY A 356 -0.20 -7.64 -33.77
N CYS A 357 -0.80 -6.51 -34.16
CA CYS A 357 -0.20 -5.19 -34.02
C CYS A 357 -0.79 -4.38 -32.86
N GLU A 358 0.06 -3.90 -31.96
CA GLU A 358 -0.28 -3.09 -30.78
C GLU A 358 -0.29 -1.57 -31.08
N ARG A 359 0.62 -1.09 -31.93
CA ARG A 359 0.64 0.31 -32.41
C ARG A 359 0.97 0.32 -33.88
N CYS A 360 0.21 1.06 -34.67
CA CYS A 360 0.42 1.18 -36.10
C CYS A 360 0.32 2.64 -36.58
N VAL A 361 0.91 2.91 -37.74
CA VAL A 361 0.68 4.15 -38.50
C VAL A 361 -0.64 4.04 -39.26
N ASP A 362 -0.86 2.88 -39.87
CA ASP A 362 -2.06 2.49 -40.60
C ASP A 362 -2.23 0.96 -40.55
N SER A 363 -3.19 0.40 -41.29
CA SER A 363 -3.45 -1.04 -41.29
C SER A 363 -2.28 -1.92 -41.76
N ASN A 364 -1.29 -1.37 -42.47
CA ASN A 364 -0.19 -2.09 -43.10
C ASN A 364 1.17 -1.85 -42.43
N ILE A 365 1.30 -0.79 -41.62
CA ILE A 365 2.56 -0.41 -40.98
C ILE A 365 2.41 -0.49 -39.47
N CYS A 366 2.88 -1.59 -38.91
CA CYS A 366 2.99 -1.80 -37.48
C CYS A 366 4.30 -1.25 -36.91
N LEU A 367 4.17 -0.45 -35.86
CA LEU A 367 5.26 0.12 -35.07
C LEU A 367 5.61 -0.73 -33.84
N LYS A 368 4.64 -1.49 -33.31
CA LYS A 368 4.82 -2.38 -32.15
C LYS A 368 3.85 -3.54 -32.25
N CYS A 369 4.33 -4.77 -32.20
CA CYS A 369 3.46 -5.95 -32.18
C CYS A 369 2.90 -6.25 -30.79
N THR A 370 1.75 -6.90 -30.75
CA THR A 370 1.20 -7.50 -29.54
C THR A 370 2.11 -8.64 -29.08
N TYR A 371 2.02 -8.98 -27.80
CA TYR A 371 2.70 -10.12 -27.21
C TYR A 371 2.43 -11.41 -27.99
N GLY A 372 3.47 -12.24 -28.14
CA GLY A 372 3.44 -13.43 -28.99
C GLY A 372 3.64 -13.13 -30.48
N PHE A 373 4.03 -11.90 -30.87
CA PHE A 373 4.36 -11.54 -32.24
C PHE A 373 5.64 -10.68 -32.33
N TYR A 374 6.37 -10.76 -33.45
CA TYR A 374 7.52 -9.92 -33.76
C TYR A 374 7.31 -9.15 -35.07
N ILE A 375 7.96 -7.98 -35.21
CA ILE A 375 7.86 -7.15 -36.42
C ILE A 375 8.73 -7.76 -37.53
N SER A 376 8.11 -8.07 -38.68
CA SER A 376 8.75 -8.50 -39.92
C SER A 376 8.21 -7.64 -41.06
N LYS A 377 9.07 -6.84 -41.72
CA LYS A 377 8.68 -5.98 -42.85
C LYS A 377 7.46 -5.05 -42.59
N GLY A 378 7.30 -4.58 -41.35
CA GLY A 378 6.19 -3.71 -40.97
C GLY A 378 4.89 -4.43 -40.59
N ILE A 379 4.84 -5.76 -40.61
CA ILE A 379 3.71 -6.58 -40.13
C ILE A 379 4.15 -7.46 -38.95
N CYS A 380 3.18 -8.02 -38.23
CA CYS A 380 3.43 -8.84 -37.04
C CYS A 380 3.29 -10.32 -37.35
N GLU A 381 4.34 -11.10 -37.11
CA GLU A 381 4.40 -12.55 -37.28
C GLU A 381 4.45 -13.25 -35.92
N ARG A 382 3.76 -14.39 -35.76
CA ARG A 382 3.57 -15.07 -34.46
C ARG A 382 4.86 -15.76 -33.97
N CYS A 383 5.12 -15.67 -32.68
CA CYS A 383 6.16 -16.42 -31.96
C CYS A 383 5.84 -17.92 -31.89
N ILE A 384 6.85 -18.71 -31.54
CA ILE A 384 6.72 -20.13 -31.21
C ILE A 384 5.94 -20.28 -29.88
N ASP A 385 5.19 -21.38 -29.71
CA ASP A 385 4.33 -21.61 -28.54
C ASP A 385 5.10 -21.56 -27.20
N GLY A 386 4.53 -20.86 -26.20
CA GLY A 386 5.03 -20.85 -24.81
C GLY A 386 5.73 -19.58 -24.31
N VAL A 387 5.68 -18.46 -25.04
CA VAL A 387 6.38 -17.21 -24.65
C VAL A 387 5.54 -15.95 -24.96
N CYS A 388 5.44 -14.98 -24.04
CA CYS A 388 4.74 -13.71 -24.32
C CYS A 388 5.60 -12.74 -25.20
N GLN A 389 6.94 -12.86 -25.31
CA GLN A 389 7.79 -12.00 -26.18
C GLN A 389 8.91 -12.79 -26.89
N CYS A 390 9.13 -12.58 -28.20
CA CYS A 390 10.23 -13.17 -28.98
C CYS A 390 10.95 -12.14 -29.87
N SER A 391 12.24 -12.37 -30.13
CA SER A 391 13.07 -11.55 -31.05
C SER A 391 13.28 -12.28 -32.38
N ILE A 392 13.53 -11.57 -33.48
CA ILE A 392 13.76 -12.12 -34.85
C ILE A 392 14.95 -13.12 -34.94
N LYS A 393 15.67 -13.39 -33.84
CA LYS A 393 16.78 -14.36 -33.80
C LYS A 393 16.35 -15.71 -33.23
N GLU A 394 15.43 -16.38 -33.92
CA GLU A 394 15.26 -17.84 -33.80
C GLU A 394 15.23 -18.51 -35.18
N THR A 395 16.12 -18.08 -36.09
CA THR A 395 16.69 -19.05 -37.04
C THR A 395 17.75 -19.87 -36.31
N MET A 396 17.35 -20.82 -35.47
CA MET A 396 18.13 -22.00 -35.05
C MET A 396 17.31 -22.76 -34.00
N ILE A 397 16.46 -23.71 -34.41
CA ILE A 397 16.26 -25.08 -33.87
C ILE A 397 15.18 -25.73 -34.76
N GLN A 398 15.54 -26.01 -36.01
CA GLN A 398 15.08 -27.23 -36.68
C GLN A 398 16.31 -28.02 -37.10
N ASN A 399 17.17 -28.32 -36.13
CA ASN A 399 18.12 -29.43 -36.24
C ASN A 399 17.55 -30.67 -35.53
N GLN A 400 16.26 -30.94 -35.76
CA GLN A 400 15.67 -32.28 -35.62
C GLN A 400 15.91 -33.13 -36.89
N ALA A 401 16.63 -32.59 -37.88
CA ALA A 401 17.03 -33.32 -39.09
C ALA A 401 18.39 -34.06 -38.97
N HIS A 402 19.11 -33.96 -37.86
CA HIS A 402 20.33 -34.76 -37.64
C HIS A 402 20.06 -36.15 -37.02
N THR A 403 18.91 -36.35 -36.38
CA THR A 403 18.50 -37.69 -35.90
C THR A 403 18.00 -38.59 -37.04
N ILE A 404 17.62 -37.99 -38.18
CA ILE A 404 17.15 -38.73 -39.37
C ILE A 404 18.32 -39.19 -40.25
N ILE A 405 19.46 -38.47 -40.27
CA ILE A 405 20.62 -38.85 -41.09
C ILE A 405 21.40 -40.02 -40.45
N VAL A 406 21.44 -40.12 -39.11
CA VAL A 406 22.08 -41.27 -38.42
C VAL A 406 21.24 -42.55 -38.56
N PHE A 407 19.91 -42.43 -38.70
CA PHE A 407 19.02 -43.58 -38.96
C PHE A 407 19.07 -44.05 -40.42
N ILE A 408 19.33 -43.16 -41.39
CA ILE A 408 19.46 -43.54 -42.82
C ILE A 408 20.83 -44.14 -43.13
N LEU A 409 21.90 -43.71 -42.44
CA LEU A 409 23.25 -44.29 -42.62
C LEU A 409 23.44 -45.65 -41.92
N SER A 410 22.64 -46.00 -40.92
CA SER A 410 22.67 -47.32 -40.28
C SER A 410 21.85 -48.39 -41.03
N LEU A 411 20.96 -47.99 -41.95
CA LEU A 411 20.20 -48.90 -42.81
C LEU A 411 20.85 -49.19 -44.18
N LEU A 412 21.99 -48.54 -44.51
CA LEU A 412 22.75 -48.78 -45.75
C LEU A 412 24.05 -49.57 -45.55
N ILE A 413 24.34 -50.08 -44.33
CA ILE A 413 25.54 -50.90 -44.04
C ILE A 413 25.16 -52.37 -43.75
N VAL A 414 23.89 -52.76 -43.86
CA VAL A 414 23.43 -54.17 -43.74
C VAL A 414 22.61 -54.60 -44.96
N SER A 415 23.13 -54.33 -46.16
CA SER A 415 22.65 -54.93 -47.41
C SER A 415 23.81 -55.36 -48.27
#